data_AF-A0A371DJY7-F1
#
_entry.id   AF-A0A371DJY7-F1
#
_cell.length_a   1.000
_cell.length_b   1.000
_cell.length_c   1.000
_cell.angle_alpha   90.00
_cell.angle_beta   90.00
_cell.angle_gamma   90.00
#
_symmetry.space_group_name_H-M   'P 1'
#
loop_
_entity.id
_entity.type
_entity.pdbx_description
1 polymer ?
#
loop_
_entity_poly.entity_id
_entity_poly.type
_entity_poly.pdbx_seq_one_letter_code
_entity_poly.pdbx_strand_id
1 'polypeptide(L)'
;MDDNLDVLPSAPATRICTNCNEYETPDRKLKKCGGCSDPDVVYCSVICQKMAWVGHKPVCRSGSAVVLAGAPRLDDAWNGLDERSALCNDSLRRCHECDKPPTNGKQLKKCAACITLYCSSACQRKAWPTHKAICRPKDGAESSGDISNGSRITDFLTAQYYTFRGIAYSMALLHCQAQRELDPTSVELPRFLRFKLRELPSADTRGSGNPATRFMLVDHSFDDMKKSMRERPLFWQRAEPMRKEAIRMFSRDSTYGGPLAVEYYVPGSDVSGVVEWYPLARPLPTPLHDPATTTAVLNDLITFCVDSINLGFPLRFTKVGDPTPRPGRYVRSGKNWRFEELFSDWSRYRPGQHRNLDYALSRIKSGRSVSRLFYVLHAEQGIIAKDDDAEVLRRAGVSEAFIPFMRAMGAVPSRAGRAP
;
A
#
# COMPACT_ATOMS: atom_id res chain seq x y z
N MET A 1 65.09 2.10 -33.08
CA MET A 1 65.12 0.81 -32.35
C MET A 1 64.47 1.05 -31.00
N ASP A 2 63.26 1.59 -31.00
CA ASP A 2 61.98 0.91 -31.29
C ASP A 2 61.65 -0.07 -30.17
N ASP A 3 60.71 0.34 -29.31
CA ASP A 3 59.81 -0.57 -28.62
C ASP A 3 58.48 0.17 -28.41
N ASN A 4 57.67 0.17 -29.46
CA ASN A 4 56.25 0.47 -29.43
C ASN A 4 55.54 -0.89 -29.37
N LEU A 5 55.16 -1.33 -28.17
CA LEU A 5 54.38 -2.54 -27.98
C LEU A 5 52.91 -2.23 -28.26
N ASP A 6 52.47 -2.60 -29.46
CA ASP A 6 51.08 -2.63 -29.90
C ASP A 6 50.23 -3.50 -28.96
N VAL A 7 49.29 -2.86 -28.27
CA VAL A 7 48.20 -3.53 -27.55
C VAL A 7 47.14 -3.93 -28.56
N LEU A 8 47.03 -5.24 -28.82
CA LEU A 8 45.93 -5.81 -29.63
C LEU A 8 44.57 -5.55 -28.94
N PRO A 9 43.55 -5.05 -29.67
CA PRO A 9 42.20 -4.89 -29.13
C PRO A 9 41.54 -6.26 -28.92
N SER A 10 41.07 -6.51 -27.70
CA SER A 10 40.29 -7.70 -27.35
C SER A 10 39.01 -7.77 -28.20
N ALA A 11 38.83 -8.87 -28.95
CA ALA A 11 37.64 -9.10 -29.75
C ALA A 11 36.36 -9.15 -28.88
N PRO A 12 35.24 -8.54 -29.33
CA PRO A 12 33.97 -8.61 -28.60
C PRO A 12 33.39 -10.02 -28.68
N ALA A 13 32.97 -10.56 -27.53
CA ALA A 13 32.35 -11.88 -27.42
C ALA A 13 31.11 -11.98 -28.33
N THR A 14 31.21 -12.75 -29.41
CA THR A 14 30.11 -13.02 -30.33
C THR A 14 29.09 -13.94 -29.66
N ARG A 15 27.87 -13.44 -29.44
CA ARG A 15 26.76 -14.20 -28.85
C ARG A 15 26.21 -15.18 -29.88
N ILE A 16 25.73 -16.34 -29.42
CA ILE A 16 25.17 -17.41 -30.27
C ILE A 16 23.70 -17.67 -29.93
N CYS A 17 22.89 -18.03 -30.92
CA CYS A 17 21.50 -18.39 -30.67
C CYS A 17 21.41 -19.71 -29.89
N THR A 18 20.70 -19.72 -28.76
CA THR A 18 20.53 -20.89 -27.87
C THR A 18 19.86 -22.10 -28.53
N ASN A 19 19.24 -21.94 -29.70
CA ASN A 19 18.59 -23.04 -30.43
C ASN A 19 19.40 -23.55 -31.63
N CYS A 20 19.76 -22.66 -32.55
CA CYS A 20 20.44 -23.04 -33.79
C CYS A 20 21.97 -22.86 -33.75
N ASN A 21 22.51 -22.29 -32.65
CA ASN A 21 23.93 -22.00 -32.45
C ASN A 21 24.57 -21.07 -33.49
N GLU A 22 23.78 -20.38 -34.31
CA GLU A 22 24.31 -19.37 -35.23
C GLU A 22 24.76 -18.12 -34.47
N TYR A 23 25.87 -17.53 -34.92
CA TYR A 23 26.45 -16.32 -34.35
C TYR A 23 25.62 -15.07 -34.67
N GLU A 24 25.62 -14.12 -33.73
CA GLU A 24 25.15 -12.77 -33.95
C GLU A 24 26.03 -12.08 -35.00
N THR A 25 25.39 -11.56 -36.06
CA THR A 25 26.04 -10.74 -37.08
C THR A 25 25.48 -9.32 -37.03
N PRO A 26 26.17 -8.31 -37.62
CA PRO A 26 25.64 -6.94 -37.68
C PRO A 26 24.21 -6.85 -38.24
N ASP A 27 23.88 -7.72 -39.20
CA ASP A 27 22.57 -7.77 -39.87
C ASP A 27 21.54 -8.67 -39.16
N ARG A 28 21.96 -9.47 -38.17
CA ARG A 28 21.11 -10.44 -37.49
C ARG A 28 21.34 -10.41 -35.98
N LYS A 29 20.69 -9.44 -35.33
CA LYS A 29 20.75 -9.28 -33.88
C LYS A 29 19.93 -10.33 -33.13
N LEU A 30 20.54 -10.94 -32.12
CA LEU A 30 19.89 -11.94 -31.29
C LEU A 30 19.03 -11.28 -30.21
N LYS A 31 17.80 -11.75 -30.05
CA LYS A 31 16.84 -11.22 -29.08
C LYS A 31 16.90 -12.02 -27.79
N LYS A 32 16.96 -11.32 -26.65
CA LYS A 32 16.87 -11.95 -25.33
C LYS A 32 15.49 -12.56 -25.13
N CYS A 33 15.45 -13.67 -24.40
CA CYS A 33 14.18 -14.21 -23.92
C CYS A 33 13.45 -13.14 -23.09
N GLY A 34 12.23 -12.76 -23.48
CA GLY A 34 11.46 -11.75 -22.74
C GLY A 34 10.95 -12.23 -21.37
N GLY A 35 11.18 -13.50 -21.02
CA GLY A 35 10.67 -14.14 -19.81
C GLY A 35 11.72 -14.44 -18.74
N CYS A 36 13.01 -14.56 -19.09
CA CYS A 36 14.07 -14.82 -18.12
C CYS A 36 15.09 -13.68 -18.14
N SER A 37 15.79 -13.47 -17.02
CA SER A 37 16.83 -12.44 -16.88
C SER A 37 18.22 -12.95 -17.28
N ASP A 38 18.31 -14.14 -17.86
CA ASP A 38 19.57 -14.77 -18.26
C ASP A 38 20.14 -14.07 -19.52
N PRO A 39 21.31 -13.42 -19.43
CA PRO A 39 21.90 -12.70 -20.55
C PRO A 39 22.41 -13.63 -21.66
N ASP A 40 22.59 -14.91 -21.40
CA ASP A 40 23.15 -15.88 -22.37
C ASP A 40 22.05 -16.61 -23.15
N VAL A 41 20.79 -16.46 -22.73
CA VAL A 41 19.64 -17.01 -23.45
C VAL A 41 19.13 -16.02 -24.49
N VAL A 42 19.51 -16.26 -25.74
CA VAL A 42 19.14 -15.43 -26.88
C VAL A 42 18.73 -16.22 -28.12
N TYR A 43 17.83 -15.64 -28.91
CA TYR A 43 17.28 -16.28 -30.09
C TYR A 43 17.33 -15.36 -31.30
N CYS A 44 17.71 -15.91 -32.45
CA CYS A 44 17.69 -15.17 -33.72
C CYS A 44 16.26 -14.94 -34.24
N SER A 45 15.29 -15.72 -33.77
CA SER A 45 13.88 -15.61 -34.16
C SER A 45 12.95 -16.19 -33.09
N VAL A 46 11.67 -15.83 -33.17
CA VAL A 46 10.62 -16.41 -32.31
C VAL A 46 10.44 -17.91 -32.59
N ILE A 47 10.73 -18.37 -33.82
CA ILE A 47 10.68 -19.80 -34.18
C ILE A 47 11.76 -20.56 -33.40
N CYS A 48 13.00 -20.05 -33.38
CA CYS A 48 14.09 -20.64 -32.60
C CYS A 48 13.81 -20.61 -31.10
N GLN A 49 13.18 -19.55 -30.59
CA GLN A 49 12.72 -19.52 -29.19
C GLN A 49 11.70 -20.64 -28.90
N LYS A 50 10.71 -20.85 -29.78
CA LYS A 50 9.69 -21.90 -29.61
C LYS A 50 10.28 -23.31 -29.68
N MET A 51 11.26 -23.55 -30.55
CA MET A 51 11.93 -24.86 -30.66
C MET A 51 12.77 -25.16 -29.41
N ALA A 52 13.54 -24.19 -28.93
CA ALA A 52 14.28 -24.34 -27.68
C ALA A 52 13.39 -24.33 -26.43
N TRP A 53 12.13 -23.91 -26.53
CA TRP A 53 11.23 -23.76 -25.38
C TRP A 53 11.03 -25.06 -24.62
N VAL A 54 11.00 -26.22 -25.28
CA VAL A 54 10.81 -27.50 -24.58
C VAL A 54 11.93 -27.75 -23.55
N GLY A 55 13.19 -27.44 -23.91
CA GLY A 55 14.34 -27.57 -23.00
C GLY A 55 14.58 -26.34 -22.13
N HIS A 56 14.23 -25.14 -22.62
CA HIS A 56 14.45 -23.89 -21.89
C HIS A 56 13.35 -23.60 -20.85
N LYS A 57 12.09 -23.98 -21.08
CA LYS A 57 10.94 -23.71 -20.20
C LYS A 57 11.18 -24.07 -18.72
N PRO A 58 11.83 -25.20 -18.36
CA PRO A 58 12.09 -25.55 -16.96
C PRO A 58 13.06 -24.60 -16.25
N VAL A 59 13.97 -23.97 -17.00
CA VAL A 59 14.99 -23.05 -16.47
C VAL A 59 14.67 -21.57 -16.78
N CYS A 60 13.72 -21.33 -17.68
CA CYS A 60 13.18 -20.02 -17.99
C CYS A 60 12.38 -19.52 -16.79
N ARG A 61 12.98 -18.64 -15.98
CA ARG A 61 12.35 -18.02 -14.81
C ARG A 61 11.24 -17.00 -15.16
N SER A 62 10.42 -17.30 -16.16
CA SER A 62 9.17 -16.59 -16.43
C SER A 62 8.06 -17.18 -15.56
N GLY A 63 7.65 -16.40 -14.57
CA GLY A 63 6.66 -16.70 -13.52
C GLY A 63 5.66 -17.83 -13.76
N SER A 64 5.90 -18.98 -13.15
CA SER A 64 4.90 -19.80 -12.43
C SER A 64 5.65 -20.82 -11.56
N ALA A 65 5.20 -20.94 -10.32
CA ALA A 65 5.84 -21.68 -9.24
C ALA A 65 5.99 -23.19 -9.53
N VAL A 66 7.18 -23.73 -9.23
CA VAL A 66 7.30 -25.10 -8.72
C VAL A 66 7.91 -25.01 -7.33
N VAL A 67 7.16 -25.62 -6.42
CA VAL A 67 7.37 -25.76 -4.99
C VAL A 67 8.71 -26.41 -4.69
N LEU A 68 9.58 -25.70 -3.98
CA LEU A 68 10.46 -26.30 -2.98
C LEU A 68 10.16 -25.63 -1.65
N ALA A 69 9.72 -26.47 -0.73
CA ALA A 69 9.20 -26.12 0.58
C ALA A 69 10.25 -25.40 1.45
N GLY A 70 9.79 -24.43 2.24
CA GLY A 70 10.49 -23.99 3.44
C GLY A 70 10.95 -22.53 3.50
N ALA A 71 10.07 -21.56 3.21
CA ALA A 71 10.10 -20.21 3.80
C ALA A 71 8.81 -19.45 3.43
N PRO A 72 8.10 -18.77 4.37
CA PRO A 72 6.99 -17.89 4.02
C PRO A 72 7.52 -16.70 3.21
N ARG A 73 6.95 -16.46 2.02
CA ARG A 73 7.31 -15.32 1.15
C ARG A 73 6.47 -14.08 1.52
N LEU A 74 7.03 -12.90 1.21
CA LEU A 74 6.41 -11.56 1.30
C LEU A 74 4.98 -11.44 0.74
N ASP A 75 4.59 -12.38 -0.11
CA ASP A 75 3.32 -12.36 -0.82
C ASP A 75 2.12 -12.62 0.12
N ASP A 76 2.28 -13.39 1.19
CA ASP A 76 1.14 -13.82 2.01
C ASP A 76 0.66 -12.77 3.04
N ALA A 77 1.55 -11.86 3.47
CA ALA A 77 1.22 -10.86 4.49
C ALA A 77 0.30 -9.73 3.97
N TRP A 78 0.28 -9.47 2.66
CA TRP A 78 -0.61 -8.49 2.04
C TRP A 78 -1.70 -9.10 1.16
N ASN A 79 -1.48 -10.29 0.57
CA ASN A 79 -2.49 -10.91 -0.29
C ASN A 79 -3.70 -11.44 0.48
N GLY A 80 -3.57 -11.73 1.79
CA GLY A 80 -4.71 -12.14 2.62
C GLY A 80 -5.83 -11.09 2.75
N LEU A 81 -5.54 -9.82 2.41
CA LEU A 81 -6.50 -8.71 2.46
C LEU A 81 -6.76 -8.04 1.10
N ASP A 82 -6.01 -8.36 0.04
CA ASP A 82 -6.03 -7.54 -1.19
C ASP A 82 -6.03 -8.29 -2.55
N GLU A 83 -6.52 -9.54 -2.61
CA GLU A 83 -6.97 -10.14 -3.90
C GLU A 83 -8.12 -9.35 -4.57
N ARG A 84 -8.64 -8.31 -3.90
CA ARG A 84 -9.69 -7.39 -4.36
C ARG A 84 -9.17 -6.18 -5.17
N SER A 85 -7.88 -5.82 -5.02
CA SER A 85 -7.30 -4.62 -5.63
C SER A 85 -6.22 -4.90 -6.69
N ALA A 86 -5.81 -6.16 -6.85
CA ALA A 86 -4.85 -6.54 -7.89
C ALA A 86 -5.53 -6.54 -9.27
N LEU A 87 -5.49 -5.38 -9.91
CA LEU A 87 -5.65 -5.04 -11.34
C LEU A 87 -6.73 -3.97 -11.56
N CYS A 88 -6.24 -2.75 -11.76
CA CYS A 88 -6.81 -1.61 -12.49
C CYS A 88 -7.19 -0.37 -11.67
N ASN A 89 -7.16 0.77 -12.36
CA ASN A 89 -7.58 2.12 -11.94
C ASN A 89 -9.08 2.18 -11.61
N ASP A 90 -9.51 1.31 -10.70
CA ASP A 90 -10.91 0.89 -10.61
C ASP A 90 -11.78 1.92 -9.89
N SER A 91 -13.06 1.90 -10.25
CA SER A 91 -14.11 2.76 -9.68
C SER A 91 -14.10 2.70 -8.15
N LEU A 92 -14.16 3.87 -7.50
CA LEU A 92 -14.17 4.01 -6.03
C LEU A 92 -15.25 3.13 -5.35
N ARG A 93 -16.39 2.94 -6.01
CA ARG A 93 -17.51 2.15 -5.51
C ARG A 93 -17.49 0.74 -6.09
N ARG A 94 -17.54 -0.28 -5.23
CA ARG A 94 -17.55 -1.71 -5.57
C ARG A 94 -18.74 -2.44 -4.97
N CYS A 95 -19.10 -3.58 -5.56
CA CYS A 95 -20.10 -4.49 -4.99
C CYS A 95 -19.57 -5.15 -3.71
N HIS A 96 -20.29 -5.09 -2.61
CA HIS A 96 -19.85 -5.67 -1.34
C HIS A 96 -19.66 -7.21 -1.38
N GLU A 97 -20.44 -7.91 -2.21
CA GLU A 97 -20.37 -9.37 -2.34
C GLU A 97 -19.27 -9.84 -3.29
N CYS A 98 -19.22 -9.28 -4.50
CA CYS A 98 -18.37 -9.79 -5.59
C CYS A 98 -17.23 -8.85 -5.98
N ASP A 99 -17.13 -7.71 -5.30
CA ASP A 99 -16.09 -6.69 -5.45
C ASP A 99 -15.95 -6.04 -6.84
N LYS A 100 -16.80 -6.44 -7.78
CA LYS A 100 -16.82 -5.88 -9.12
C LYS A 100 -17.20 -4.39 -9.11
N PRO A 101 -16.54 -3.56 -9.93
CA PRO A 101 -16.93 -2.17 -10.15
C PRO A 101 -18.29 -2.08 -10.89
N PRO A 102 -18.90 -0.89 -11.00
CA PRO A 102 -20.11 -0.68 -11.79
C PRO A 102 -19.78 -0.91 -13.28
N THR A 103 -20.39 -1.91 -13.90
CA THR A 103 -20.17 -2.26 -15.31
C THR A 103 -21.12 -1.49 -16.25
N ASN A 104 -20.59 -1.03 -17.40
CA ASN A 104 -21.33 -0.57 -18.57
C ASN A 104 -22.55 0.32 -18.26
N GLY A 105 -22.34 1.41 -17.51
CA GLY A 105 -23.40 2.39 -17.20
C GLY A 105 -24.44 1.95 -16.16
N LYS A 106 -24.41 0.70 -15.69
CA LYS A 106 -25.27 0.23 -14.59
C LYS A 106 -24.68 0.64 -13.24
N GLN A 107 -25.44 1.43 -12.49
CA GLN A 107 -25.08 1.83 -11.13
C GLN A 107 -25.23 0.66 -10.16
N LEU A 108 -24.37 0.62 -9.14
CA LEU A 108 -24.56 -0.28 -8.01
C LEU A 108 -25.84 0.11 -7.25
N LYS A 109 -26.61 -0.90 -6.86
CA LYS A 109 -27.83 -0.77 -6.07
C LYS A 109 -27.45 -0.63 -4.59
N LYS A 110 -28.04 0.35 -3.92
CA LYS A 110 -27.92 0.52 -2.46
C LYS A 110 -28.85 -0.46 -1.76
N CYS A 111 -28.41 -1.00 -0.62
CA CYS A 111 -29.31 -1.64 0.32
C CYS A 111 -30.41 -0.66 0.73
N ALA A 112 -31.66 -1.13 0.86
CA ALA A 112 -32.78 -0.24 1.24
C ALA A 112 -32.62 0.30 2.68
N ALA A 113 -31.95 -0.46 3.54
CA ALA A 113 -31.79 -0.14 4.96
C ALA A 113 -30.47 0.60 5.28
N CYS A 114 -29.42 0.46 4.47
CA CYS A 114 -28.09 1.01 4.79
C CYS A 114 -27.32 1.47 3.52
N ILE A 115 -26.06 1.89 3.69
CA ILE A 115 -25.24 2.44 2.60
C ILE A 115 -24.53 1.39 1.72
N THR A 116 -24.58 0.11 2.08
CA THR A 116 -23.87 -0.96 1.35
C THR A 116 -24.34 -1.09 -0.10
N LEU A 117 -23.39 -1.28 -1.02
CA LEU A 117 -23.61 -1.32 -2.47
C LEU A 117 -23.51 -2.74 -3.04
N TYR A 118 -24.39 -3.08 -3.98
CA TYR A 118 -24.41 -4.37 -4.68
C TYR A 118 -24.62 -4.18 -6.18
N CYS A 119 -23.96 -4.98 -7.01
CA CYS A 119 -24.21 -4.94 -8.46
C CYS A 119 -25.58 -5.54 -8.83
N SER A 120 -26.18 -6.37 -7.96
CA SER A 120 -27.46 -7.02 -8.19
C SER A 120 -28.12 -7.44 -6.88
N SER A 121 -29.44 -7.70 -6.93
CA SER A 121 -30.18 -8.30 -5.80
C SER A 121 -29.73 -9.73 -5.50
N ALA A 122 -29.14 -10.44 -6.47
CA ALA A 122 -28.51 -11.74 -6.25
C ALA A 122 -27.27 -11.62 -5.36
N CYS A 123 -26.40 -10.64 -5.65
CA CYS A 123 -25.25 -10.33 -4.79
C CYS A 123 -25.67 -9.89 -3.39
N GLN A 124 -26.72 -9.07 -3.26
CA GLN A 124 -27.24 -8.69 -1.95
C GLN A 124 -27.74 -9.90 -1.15
N ARG A 125 -28.53 -10.80 -1.77
CA ARG A 125 -29.02 -12.01 -1.11
C ARG A 125 -27.88 -12.95 -0.69
N LYS A 126 -26.84 -13.07 -1.53
CA LYS A 126 -25.67 -13.90 -1.23
C LYS A 126 -24.86 -13.35 -0.05
N ALA A 127 -24.71 -12.03 0.02
CA ALA A 127 -24.08 -11.37 1.16
C ALA A 127 -24.98 -11.31 2.40
N TRP A 128 -26.28 -11.55 2.30
CA TRP A 128 -27.23 -11.34 3.39
C TRP A 128 -26.90 -12.07 4.70
N PRO A 129 -26.42 -13.33 4.71
CA PRO A 129 -26.09 -14.03 5.96
C PRO A 129 -25.06 -13.29 6.83
N THR A 130 -24.08 -12.63 6.21
CA THR A 130 -23.05 -11.83 6.89
C THR A 130 -23.47 -10.37 7.03
N HIS A 131 -24.12 -9.80 6.01
CA HIS A 131 -24.57 -8.42 5.99
C HIS A 131 -25.69 -8.12 7.00
N LYS A 132 -26.63 -9.04 7.23
CA LYS A 132 -27.79 -8.80 8.12
C LYS A 132 -27.39 -8.43 9.55
N ALA A 133 -26.23 -8.90 10.02
CA ALA A 133 -25.71 -8.60 11.35
C ALA A 133 -25.27 -7.13 11.50
N ILE A 134 -24.91 -6.49 10.39
CA ILE A 134 -24.47 -5.08 10.32
C ILE A 134 -25.51 -4.17 9.64
N CYS A 135 -26.51 -4.76 8.97
CA CYS A 135 -27.58 -4.05 8.28
C CYS A 135 -28.68 -3.68 9.27
N ARG A 136 -28.71 -2.42 9.73
CA ARG A 136 -29.81 -1.91 10.57
C ARG A 136 -30.75 -1.02 9.75
N PRO A 137 -32.09 -1.19 9.89
CA PRO A 137 -33.07 -0.26 9.33
C PRO A 137 -32.84 1.16 9.85
N LYS A 138 -33.22 2.17 9.07
CA LYS A 138 -33.31 3.54 9.57
C LYS A 138 -34.40 3.55 10.64
N ASP A 139 -34.03 3.76 11.89
CA ASP A 139 -35.01 4.09 12.91
C ASP A 139 -35.69 5.39 12.44
N GLY A 140 -37.03 5.38 12.40
CA GLY A 140 -37.84 6.44 11.79
C GLY A 140 -37.61 7.79 12.45
N ALA A 141 -36.68 8.55 11.92
CA ALA A 141 -36.58 10.00 12.06
C ALA A 141 -36.21 10.57 10.71
N GLU A 142 -37.06 11.48 10.23
CA GLU A 142 -36.91 12.22 8.99
C GLU A 142 -35.58 12.96 8.97
N SER A 143 -34.61 12.46 8.21
CA SER A 143 -33.73 13.35 7.47
C SER A 143 -33.20 12.65 6.22
N SER A 144 -33.61 13.17 5.07
CA SER A 144 -33.03 12.85 3.76
C SER A 144 -31.55 13.28 3.65
N GLY A 145 -31.02 14.02 4.64
CA GLY A 145 -29.64 14.49 4.71
C GLY A 145 -28.62 13.46 5.23
N ASP A 146 -29.00 12.60 6.17
CA ASP A 146 -28.08 11.74 6.95
C ASP A 146 -27.42 10.63 6.10
N ILE A 147 -28.18 10.05 5.16
CA ILE A 147 -27.68 9.03 4.23
C ILE A 147 -26.71 9.61 3.19
N SER A 148 -26.88 10.88 2.86
CA SER A 148 -26.00 11.57 1.91
C SER A 148 -24.63 11.82 2.53
N ASN A 149 -24.58 12.18 3.82
CA ASN A 149 -23.34 12.39 4.55
C ASN A 149 -22.61 11.09 4.87
N GLY A 150 -23.34 10.03 5.28
CA GLY A 150 -22.77 8.70 5.47
C GLY A 150 -22.11 8.14 4.20
N SER A 151 -22.75 8.30 3.03
CA SER A 151 -22.15 7.89 1.76
C SER A 151 -20.93 8.75 1.37
N ARG A 152 -20.91 10.04 1.72
CA ARG A 152 -19.81 10.97 1.40
C ARG A 152 -18.57 10.70 2.24
N ILE A 153 -18.74 10.48 3.55
CA ILE A 153 -17.60 10.16 4.42
C ILE A 153 -16.98 8.82 4.02
N THR A 154 -17.77 7.79 3.73
CA THR A 154 -17.23 6.50 3.27
C THR A 154 -16.47 6.63 1.94
N ASP A 155 -16.99 7.39 0.97
CA ASP A 155 -16.28 7.65 -0.29
C ASP A 155 -14.94 8.36 -0.03
N PHE A 156 -14.90 9.34 0.88
CA PHE A 156 -13.68 10.04 1.28
C PHE A 156 -12.67 9.13 1.99
N LEU A 157 -13.12 8.35 2.98
CA LEU A 157 -12.25 7.39 3.69
C LEU A 157 -11.67 6.36 2.72
N THR A 158 -12.47 5.88 1.76
CA THR A 158 -12.01 4.96 0.72
C THR A 158 -10.96 5.61 -0.18
N ALA A 159 -11.18 6.87 -0.58
CA ALA A 159 -10.23 7.62 -1.41
C ALA A 159 -8.90 7.90 -0.70
N GLN A 160 -8.93 8.04 0.62
CA GLN A 160 -7.78 8.37 1.49
C GLN A 160 -7.24 7.17 2.27
N TYR A 161 -7.69 5.95 1.94
CA TYR A 161 -7.45 4.73 2.72
C TYR A 161 -5.97 4.49 3.07
N TYR A 162 -5.08 4.55 2.06
CA TYR A 162 -3.65 4.31 2.29
C TYR A 162 -3.00 5.43 3.10
N THR A 163 -3.49 6.66 2.96
CA THR A 163 -2.99 7.81 3.68
C THR A 163 -3.32 7.72 5.18
N PHE A 164 -4.58 7.36 5.52
CA PHE A 164 -4.97 7.13 6.91
C PHE A 164 -4.23 5.96 7.55
N ARG A 165 -4.04 4.85 6.82
CA ARG A 165 -3.22 3.72 7.29
C ARG A 165 -1.77 4.13 7.55
N GLY A 166 -1.17 4.92 6.65
CA GLY A 166 0.18 5.47 6.83
C GLY A 166 0.31 6.25 8.14
N ILE A 167 -0.65 7.13 8.44
CA ILE A 167 -0.67 7.88 9.71
C ILE A 167 -0.85 6.93 10.89
N ALA A 168 -1.87 6.07 10.86
CA ALA A 168 -2.22 5.21 11.98
C ALA A 168 -1.08 4.27 12.39
N TYR A 169 -0.41 3.68 11.40
CA TYR A 169 0.72 2.79 11.63
C TYR A 169 1.97 3.51 12.10
N SER A 170 2.27 4.68 11.53
CA SER A 170 3.38 5.51 11.99
C SER A 170 3.19 5.92 13.45
N MET A 171 1.96 6.36 13.81
CA MET A 171 1.63 6.69 15.20
C MET A 171 1.74 5.49 16.13
N ALA A 172 1.30 4.30 15.71
CA ALA A 172 1.37 3.10 16.53
C ALA A 172 2.83 2.68 16.82
N LEU A 173 3.70 2.79 15.82
CA LEU A 173 5.14 2.53 15.98
C LEU A 173 5.82 3.59 16.85
N LEU A 174 5.49 4.87 16.68
CA LEU A 174 5.98 5.94 17.56
C LEU A 174 5.55 5.73 19.02
N HIS A 175 4.31 5.29 19.24
CA HIS A 175 3.83 4.95 20.58
C HIS A 175 4.63 3.79 21.17
N CYS A 176 4.81 2.70 20.41
CA CYS A 176 5.61 1.56 20.85
C CYS A 176 7.06 1.95 21.15
N GLN A 177 7.67 2.81 20.32
CA GLN A 177 9.01 3.32 20.56
C GLN A 177 9.09 4.15 21.85
N ALA A 178 8.13 5.06 22.08
CA ALA A 178 8.09 5.83 23.32
C ALA A 178 7.93 4.93 24.55
N GLN A 179 7.16 3.84 24.45
CA GLN A 179 7.08 2.84 25.53
C GLN A 179 8.40 2.13 25.77
N ARG A 180 9.19 1.87 24.71
CA ARG A 180 10.52 1.23 24.82
C ARG A 180 11.57 2.10 25.48
N GLU A 181 11.44 3.42 25.38
CA GLU A 181 12.29 4.36 26.10
C GLU A 181 12.07 4.28 27.62
N LEU A 182 10.87 3.87 28.05
CA LEU A 182 10.54 3.64 29.47
C LEU A 182 10.86 2.21 29.93
N ASP A 183 10.50 1.23 29.12
CA ASP A 183 10.76 -0.20 29.33
C ASP A 183 11.23 -0.85 28.01
N PRO A 184 12.53 -1.18 27.87
CA PRO A 184 13.08 -1.75 26.64
C PRO A 184 12.43 -3.05 26.16
N THR A 185 11.73 -3.77 27.05
CA THR A 185 11.03 -5.01 26.72
C THR A 185 9.58 -4.78 26.30
N SER A 186 9.09 -3.54 26.38
CA SER A 186 7.71 -3.21 26.06
C SER A 186 7.37 -3.51 24.60
N VAL A 187 6.27 -4.23 24.46
CA VAL A 187 5.57 -4.51 23.20
C VAL A 187 4.17 -3.88 23.22
N GLU A 188 3.96 -2.90 24.10
CA GLU A 188 2.67 -2.24 24.23
C GLU A 188 2.31 -1.50 22.94
N LEU A 189 1.09 -1.78 22.48
CA LEU A 189 0.53 -1.22 21.27
C LEU A 189 -0.74 -0.45 21.62
N PRO A 190 -0.95 0.73 21.03
CA PRO A 190 -2.18 1.48 21.25
C PRO A 190 -3.38 0.73 20.65
N ARG A 191 -4.56 0.98 21.21
CA ARG A 191 -5.80 0.26 20.84
C ARG A 191 -6.87 1.12 20.20
N PHE A 192 -6.77 2.44 20.33
CA PHE A 192 -7.79 3.36 19.84
C PHE A 192 -7.22 4.69 19.36
N LEU A 193 -7.30 4.92 18.05
CA LEU A 193 -6.89 6.13 17.36
C LEU A 193 -8.13 6.87 16.85
N ARG A 194 -8.12 8.20 16.94
CA ARG A 194 -9.21 9.06 16.49
C ARG A 194 -8.71 10.08 15.48
N PHE A 195 -9.42 10.21 14.37
CA PHE A 195 -9.24 11.22 13.34
C PHE A 195 -10.42 12.19 13.37
N LYS A 196 -10.14 13.45 13.69
CA LYS A 196 -11.10 14.55 13.65
C LYS A 196 -11.11 15.15 12.26
N LEU A 197 -12.25 15.02 11.59
CA LEU A 197 -12.46 15.55 10.24
C LEU A 197 -13.30 16.83 10.29
N ARG A 198 -13.09 17.70 9.30
CA ARG A 198 -13.96 18.84 9.01
C ARG A 198 -14.47 18.74 7.60
N GLU A 199 -15.79 18.83 7.43
CA GLU A 199 -16.39 18.94 6.11
C GLU A 199 -16.09 20.31 5.52
N LEU A 200 -15.64 20.35 4.26
CA LEU A 200 -15.41 21.59 3.53
C LEU A 200 -16.68 22.02 2.80
N PRO A 201 -16.89 23.32 2.51
CA PRO A 201 -18.01 23.75 1.66
C PRO A 201 -17.90 23.11 0.26
N SER A 202 -19.02 22.64 -0.30
CA SER A 202 -19.02 22.12 -1.69
C SER A 202 -19.22 23.29 -2.63
N ALA A 203 -18.32 23.50 -3.60
CA ALA A 203 -18.60 24.38 -4.73
C ALA A 203 -19.67 23.77 -5.68
N ASP A 204 -19.82 22.44 -5.65
CA ASP A 204 -20.77 21.71 -6.49
C ASP A 204 -22.13 21.57 -5.82
N THR A 205 -23.14 22.26 -6.35
CA THR A 205 -24.56 22.13 -6.00
C THR A 205 -25.22 20.84 -6.53
N ARG A 206 -24.51 20.08 -7.38
CA ARG A 206 -25.04 18.90 -8.10
C ARG A 206 -24.67 17.53 -7.48
N GLY A 207 -24.20 17.50 -6.24
CA GLY A 207 -24.22 16.28 -5.42
C GLY A 207 -23.17 15.20 -5.72
N SER A 208 -22.07 15.52 -6.40
CA SER A 208 -20.98 14.57 -6.65
C SER A 208 -19.61 15.27 -6.62
N GLY A 209 -19.28 15.96 -5.53
CA GLY A 209 -17.95 16.56 -5.38
C GLY A 209 -16.84 15.48 -5.43
N ASN A 210 -15.60 15.92 -5.66
CA ASN A 210 -14.43 15.04 -5.65
C ASN A 210 -14.36 14.28 -4.31
N PRO A 211 -14.34 12.92 -4.34
CA PRO A 211 -14.38 12.12 -3.13
C PRO A 211 -13.15 12.33 -2.25
N ALA A 212 -12.01 12.74 -2.81
CA ALA A 212 -10.77 12.89 -2.07
C ALA A 212 -10.62 14.24 -1.34
N THR A 213 -11.47 15.23 -1.61
CA THR A 213 -11.27 16.62 -1.13
C THR A 213 -12.47 17.18 -0.35
N ARG A 214 -13.46 16.32 -0.03
CA ARG A 214 -14.70 16.75 0.65
C ARG A 214 -14.48 17.08 2.13
N PHE A 215 -13.53 16.41 2.75
CA PHE A 215 -13.17 16.60 4.14
C PHE A 215 -11.68 16.91 4.22
N MET A 216 -11.29 17.50 5.35
CA MET A 216 -9.89 17.63 5.73
C MET A 216 -9.67 17.05 7.11
N LEU A 217 -8.46 16.55 7.34
CA LEU A 217 -8.00 16.09 8.65
C LEU A 217 -7.56 17.30 9.48
N VAL A 218 -8.25 17.53 10.59
CA VAL A 218 -7.99 18.66 11.50
C VAL A 218 -7.14 18.23 12.69
N ASP A 219 -7.35 17.02 13.19
CA ASP A 219 -6.66 16.53 14.38
C ASP A 219 -6.60 15.00 14.40
N HIS A 220 -5.60 14.45 15.06
CA HIS A 220 -5.46 13.01 15.27
C HIS A 220 -4.78 12.69 16.60
N SER A 221 -5.34 11.77 17.37
CA SER A 221 -4.79 11.40 18.67
C SER A 221 -5.19 9.99 19.09
N PHE A 222 -4.34 9.35 19.90
CA PHE A 222 -4.77 8.18 20.68
C PHE A 222 -5.70 8.62 21.81
N ASP A 223 -6.62 7.74 22.18
CA ASP A 223 -7.60 7.98 23.25
C ASP A 223 -7.82 6.69 24.06
N ASP A 224 -8.42 6.80 25.24
CA ASP A 224 -8.72 5.66 26.10
C ASP A 224 -9.93 4.88 25.56
N MET A 225 -9.65 3.72 24.98
CA MET A 225 -10.66 2.80 24.46
C MET A 225 -11.66 2.37 25.54
N LYS A 226 -11.21 2.06 26.76
CA LYS A 226 -12.08 1.61 27.85
C LYS A 226 -13.01 2.73 28.29
N LYS A 227 -12.49 3.96 28.40
CA LYS A 227 -13.30 5.15 28.68
C LYS A 227 -14.36 5.35 27.59
N SER A 228 -13.94 5.35 26.32
CA SER A 228 -14.83 5.48 25.17
C SER A 228 -15.94 4.41 25.14
N MET A 229 -15.62 3.17 25.53
CA MET A 229 -16.61 2.08 25.64
C MET A 229 -17.65 2.32 26.72
N ARG A 230 -17.25 2.88 27.87
CA ARG A 230 -18.18 3.23 28.95
C ARG A 230 -19.08 4.40 28.57
N GLU A 231 -18.52 5.41 27.91
CA GLU A 231 -19.24 6.64 27.54
C GLU A 231 -20.17 6.45 26.35
N ARG A 232 -19.84 5.52 25.43
CA ARG A 232 -20.60 5.30 24.19
C ARG A 232 -20.94 3.82 23.97
N PRO A 233 -21.66 3.17 24.89
CA PRO A 233 -21.88 1.72 24.86
C PRO A 233 -22.61 1.25 23.59
N LEU A 234 -23.61 2.00 23.12
CA LEU A 234 -24.36 1.66 21.90
C LEU A 234 -23.49 1.74 20.63
N PHE A 235 -22.55 2.69 20.59
CA PHE A 235 -21.60 2.82 19.48
C PHE A 235 -20.73 1.58 19.37
N TRP A 236 -20.11 1.17 20.49
CA TRP A 236 -19.25 0.00 20.53
C TRP A 236 -20.00 -1.31 20.37
N GLN A 237 -21.24 -1.41 20.87
CA GLN A 237 -22.12 -2.55 20.61
C GLN A 237 -22.41 -2.71 19.10
N ARG A 238 -22.56 -1.60 18.36
CA ARG A 238 -22.72 -1.63 16.90
C ARG A 238 -21.43 -2.03 16.17
N ALA A 239 -20.27 -1.63 16.69
CA ALA A 239 -18.97 -1.94 16.10
C ALA A 239 -18.49 -3.38 16.37
N GLU A 240 -19.02 -4.03 17.42
CA GLU A 240 -18.56 -5.34 17.90
C GLU A 240 -18.60 -6.46 16.85
N PRO A 241 -19.65 -6.62 16.02
CA PRO A 241 -19.65 -7.62 14.95
C PRO A 241 -18.53 -7.39 13.93
N MET A 242 -18.28 -6.12 13.56
CA MET A 242 -17.20 -5.74 12.64
C MET A 242 -15.84 -6.03 13.25
N ARG A 243 -15.67 -5.78 14.56
CA ARG A 243 -14.44 -6.11 15.30
C ARG A 243 -14.14 -7.61 15.26
N LYS A 244 -15.15 -8.45 15.55
CA LYS A 244 -14.99 -9.91 15.55
C LYS A 244 -14.59 -10.42 14.17
N GLU A 245 -15.21 -9.92 13.11
CA GLU A 245 -14.85 -10.31 11.74
C GLU A 245 -13.44 -9.82 11.37
N ALA A 246 -13.10 -8.58 11.71
CA ALA A 246 -11.76 -8.04 11.48
C ALA A 246 -10.68 -8.89 12.17
N ILE A 247 -10.87 -9.23 13.44
CA ILE A 247 -9.95 -10.12 14.18
C ILE A 247 -9.86 -11.48 13.50
N ARG A 248 -10.99 -12.09 13.10
CA ARG A 248 -10.99 -13.37 12.40
C ARG A 248 -10.16 -13.32 11.11
N MET A 249 -10.23 -12.22 10.38
CA MET A 249 -9.46 -12.00 9.15
C MET A 249 -7.96 -11.78 9.46
N PHE A 250 -7.63 -10.94 10.43
CA PHE A 250 -6.25 -10.56 10.75
C PHE A 250 -5.45 -11.68 11.41
N SER A 251 -6.08 -12.52 12.23
CA SER A 251 -5.42 -13.64 12.91
C SER A 251 -4.87 -14.73 11.98
N ARG A 252 -5.10 -14.62 10.67
CA ARG A 252 -4.47 -15.47 9.66
C ARG A 252 -3.00 -15.14 9.43
N ASP A 253 -2.59 -13.91 9.73
CA ASP A 253 -1.21 -13.45 9.64
C ASP A 253 -0.45 -13.81 10.93
N SER A 254 0.66 -14.53 10.79
CA SER A 254 1.50 -14.95 11.92
C SER A 254 2.18 -13.77 12.63
N THR A 255 2.32 -12.64 11.95
CA THR A 255 2.89 -11.39 12.49
C THR A 255 1.86 -10.57 13.27
N TYR A 256 0.58 -10.94 13.26
CA TYR A 256 -0.49 -10.17 13.90
C TYR A 256 -0.29 -10.03 15.42
N GLY A 257 -0.30 -8.77 15.88
CA GLY A 257 -0.14 -8.36 17.28
C GLY A 257 -1.41 -7.84 17.94
N GLY A 258 -2.45 -7.51 17.16
CA GLY A 258 -3.75 -7.10 17.67
C GLY A 258 -4.43 -6.04 16.82
N PRO A 259 -5.72 -5.75 17.09
CA PRO A 259 -6.47 -4.78 16.32
C PRO A 259 -6.26 -3.37 16.87
N LEU A 260 -6.18 -2.39 15.97
CA LEU A 260 -6.32 -0.96 16.27
C LEU A 260 -7.71 -0.50 15.86
N ALA A 261 -8.50 0.01 16.80
CA ALA A 261 -9.73 0.73 16.48
C ALA A 261 -9.37 2.12 15.94
N VAL A 262 -9.91 2.49 14.78
CA VAL A 262 -9.69 3.80 14.16
C VAL A 262 -11.04 4.48 13.96
N GLU A 263 -11.33 5.51 14.75
CA GLU A 263 -12.55 6.31 14.61
C GLU A 263 -12.31 7.56 13.75
N TYR A 264 -13.22 7.81 12.82
CA TYR A 264 -13.35 9.03 12.04
C TYR A 264 -14.59 9.77 12.48
N TYR A 265 -14.46 11.02 12.94
CA TYR A 265 -15.60 11.79 13.40
C TYR A 265 -15.57 13.23 12.91
N VAL A 266 -16.76 13.79 12.65
CA VAL A 266 -16.95 15.19 12.30
C VAL A 266 -17.65 15.88 13.47
N PRO A 267 -17.02 16.84 14.17
CA PRO A 267 -17.64 17.52 15.30
C PRO A 267 -18.96 18.20 14.90
N GLY A 268 -19.99 18.08 15.73
CA GLY A 268 -21.30 18.69 15.49
C GLY A 268 -22.13 18.04 14.40
N SER A 269 -21.70 16.89 13.87
CA SER A 269 -22.52 16.05 12.98
C SER A 269 -23.36 15.06 13.78
N ASP A 270 -24.60 14.83 13.35
CA ASP A 270 -25.49 13.79 13.90
C ASP A 270 -24.97 12.36 13.63
N VAL A 271 -24.02 12.21 12.70
CA VAL A 271 -23.39 10.92 12.39
C VAL A 271 -22.42 10.57 13.51
N SER A 272 -22.81 9.58 14.33
CA SER A 272 -21.88 8.87 15.21
C SER A 272 -20.67 8.40 14.37
N GLY A 273 -19.44 8.72 14.78
CA GLY A 273 -18.24 8.53 13.96
C GLY A 273 -18.11 7.15 13.30
N VAL A 274 -17.42 7.04 12.17
CA VAL A 274 -17.16 5.75 11.52
C VAL A 274 -15.99 5.07 12.22
N VAL A 275 -16.10 3.81 12.60
CA VAL A 275 -14.96 3.03 13.13
C VAL A 275 -14.53 1.93 12.17
N GLU A 276 -13.23 1.91 11.87
CA GLU A 276 -12.54 0.86 11.14
C GLU A 276 -11.57 0.12 12.06
N TRP A 277 -11.14 -1.07 11.64
CA TRP A 277 -10.22 -1.91 12.39
C TRP A 277 -8.98 -2.18 11.55
N TYR A 278 -7.81 -1.77 12.04
CA TYR A 278 -6.55 -1.99 11.34
C TYR A 278 -5.74 -3.10 12.02
N PRO A 279 -5.12 -4.03 11.25
CA PRO A 279 -4.21 -5.00 11.82
C PRO A 279 -2.92 -4.30 12.21
N LEU A 280 -2.50 -4.45 13.46
CA LEU A 280 -1.15 -4.10 13.90
C LEU A 280 -0.30 -5.36 13.90
N ALA A 281 0.87 -5.29 13.27
CA ALA A 281 1.90 -6.30 13.42
C ALA A 281 2.50 -6.23 14.83
N ARG A 282 3.00 -7.37 15.33
CA ARG A 282 3.82 -7.38 16.55
C ARG A 282 5.06 -6.54 16.28
N PRO A 283 5.40 -5.60 17.19
CA PRO A 283 6.63 -4.84 17.07
C PRO A 283 7.84 -5.77 16.96
N LEU A 284 8.80 -5.42 16.09
CA LEU A 284 10.04 -6.18 15.98
C LEU A 284 10.76 -6.19 17.35
N PRO A 285 11.33 -7.33 17.79
CA PRO A 285 12.03 -7.42 19.08
C PRO A 285 13.16 -6.42 19.21
N THR A 286 13.83 -6.12 18.09
CA THR A 286 14.85 -5.08 18.00
C THR A 286 14.47 -4.14 16.85
N PRO A 287 14.36 -2.82 17.10
CA PRO A 287 14.17 -1.83 16.03
C PRO A 287 15.23 -1.99 14.94
N LEU A 288 14.85 -1.78 13.68
CA LEU A 288 15.80 -1.85 12.57
C LEU A 288 16.66 -0.60 12.47
N HIS A 289 16.14 0.52 12.98
CA HIS A 289 16.81 1.80 12.99
C HIS A 289 16.90 2.35 14.41
N ASP A 290 17.86 3.26 14.61
CA ASP A 290 17.99 3.94 15.89
C ASP A 290 16.71 4.76 16.19
N PRO A 291 16.37 4.95 17.48
CA PRO A 291 15.15 5.66 17.88
C PRO A 291 15.00 7.04 17.24
N ALA A 292 16.09 7.81 17.13
CA ALA A 292 16.03 9.16 16.57
C ALA A 292 15.69 9.14 15.07
N THR A 293 16.30 8.23 14.30
CA THR A 293 15.98 8.01 12.89
C THR A 293 14.52 7.56 12.71
N THR A 294 14.07 6.58 13.49
CA THR A 294 12.69 6.08 13.43
C THR A 294 11.69 7.20 13.74
N THR A 295 11.93 7.96 14.81
CA THR A 295 11.09 9.11 15.17
C THR A 295 11.03 10.15 14.06
N ALA A 296 12.18 10.55 13.49
CA ALA A 296 12.23 11.55 12.44
C ALA A 296 11.46 11.10 11.19
N VAL A 297 11.69 9.87 10.74
CA VAL A 297 11.07 9.30 9.54
C VAL A 297 9.55 9.13 9.71
N LEU A 298 9.09 8.60 10.84
CA LEU A 298 7.68 8.38 11.07
C LEU A 298 6.91 9.70 11.24
N ASN A 299 7.51 10.72 11.87
CA ASN A 299 6.90 12.05 11.95
C ASN A 299 6.79 12.75 10.59
N ASP A 300 7.81 12.60 9.74
CA ASP A 300 7.75 13.10 8.37
C ASP A 300 6.68 12.36 7.55
N LEU A 301 6.54 11.04 7.74
CA LEU A 301 5.51 10.25 7.06
C LEU A 301 4.10 10.66 7.49
N ILE A 302 3.88 10.91 8.79
CA ILE A 302 2.62 11.48 9.29
C ILE A 302 2.36 12.83 8.65
N THR A 303 3.35 13.73 8.65
CA THR A 303 3.24 15.07 8.05
C THR A 303 2.88 14.99 6.56
N PHE A 304 3.58 14.16 5.81
CA PHE A 304 3.34 13.94 4.38
C PHE A 304 1.94 13.37 4.12
N CYS A 305 1.48 12.41 4.93
CA CYS A 305 0.15 11.84 4.81
C CYS A 305 -0.96 12.85 5.18
N VAL A 306 -0.78 13.64 6.24
CA VAL A 306 -1.71 14.72 6.59
C VAL A 306 -1.81 15.73 5.45
N ASP A 307 -0.68 16.12 4.86
CA ASP A 307 -0.65 17.03 3.72
C ASP A 307 -1.28 16.43 2.47
N SER A 308 -1.10 15.13 2.22
CA SER A 308 -1.80 14.39 1.15
C SER A 308 -3.32 14.49 1.26
N ILE A 309 -3.86 14.29 2.46
CA ILE A 309 -5.30 14.45 2.73
C ILE A 309 -5.72 15.90 2.48
N ASN A 310 -5.03 16.83 3.15
CA ASN A 310 -5.48 18.23 3.25
C ASN A 310 -5.25 19.04 1.96
N LEU A 311 -4.28 18.63 1.13
CA LEU A 311 -3.97 19.26 -0.15
C LEU A 311 -4.53 18.46 -1.34
N GLY A 312 -5.22 17.35 -1.08
CA GLY A 312 -6.04 16.65 -2.08
C GLY A 312 -5.27 15.82 -3.11
N PHE A 313 -4.17 15.18 -2.72
CA PHE A 313 -3.42 14.24 -3.58
C PHE A 313 -3.38 12.82 -2.97
N PRO A 314 -4.49 12.06 -2.99
CA PRO A 314 -4.56 10.75 -2.35
C PRO A 314 -3.45 9.80 -2.84
N LEU A 315 -3.00 8.93 -1.93
CA LEU A 315 -1.95 7.94 -2.19
C LEU A 315 -2.59 6.59 -2.52
N ARG A 316 -2.12 5.88 -3.54
CA ARG A 316 -2.54 4.50 -3.83
C ARG A 316 -1.40 3.62 -4.30
N PHE A 317 -1.43 2.34 -3.95
CA PHE A 317 -0.61 1.32 -4.61
C PHE A 317 -1.28 0.94 -5.92
N THR A 318 -0.57 1.14 -7.02
CA THR A 318 -1.08 0.92 -8.38
C THR A 318 -0.44 -0.28 -9.07
N LYS A 319 0.65 -0.79 -8.50
CA LYS A 319 1.41 -1.92 -8.98
C LYS A 319 1.59 -2.90 -7.82
N VAL A 320 1.30 -4.17 -8.10
CA VAL A 320 1.51 -5.26 -7.13
C VAL A 320 3.00 -5.34 -6.79
N GLY A 321 3.31 -5.44 -5.50
CA GLY A 321 4.69 -5.52 -5.00
C GLY A 321 5.46 -4.19 -4.99
N ASP A 322 4.82 -3.06 -5.30
CA ASP A 322 5.44 -1.74 -5.10
C ASP A 322 5.44 -1.40 -3.60
N PRO A 323 6.59 -1.10 -2.99
CA PRO A 323 6.68 -0.78 -1.57
C PRO A 323 6.29 0.67 -1.27
N THR A 324 5.93 1.48 -2.26
CA THR A 324 5.58 2.89 -2.05
C THR A 324 4.31 3.27 -2.80
N PRO A 325 3.32 3.89 -2.15
CA PRO A 325 2.14 4.35 -2.86
C PRO A 325 2.47 5.56 -3.74
N ARG A 326 1.68 5.76 -4.80
CA ARG A 326 1.81 6.87 -5.75
C ARG A 326 0.79 7.96 -5.45
N PRO A 327 1.18 9.24 -5.49
CA PRO A 327 0.23 10.34 -5.40
C PRO A 327 -0.57 10.44 -6.69
N GLY A 328 -1.84 10.78 -6.55
CA GLY A 328 -2.75 10.89 -7.68
C GLY A 328 -3.85 11.90 -7.46
N ARG A 329 -4.82 11.88 -8.37
CA ARG A 329 -6.07 12.64 -8.30
C ARG A 329 -7.22 11.75 -8.73
N TYR A 330 -8.41 12.04 -8.21
CA TYR A 330 -9.62 11.45 -8.75
C TYR A 330 -10.17 12.32 -9.87
N VAL A 331 -10.33 11.72 -11.05
CA VAL A 331 -10.96 12.34 -12.21
C VAL A 331 -12.32 11.71 -12.47
N ARG A 332 -13.22 12.49 -13.06
CA ARG A 332 -14.55 12.02 -13.39
C ARG A 332 -14.51 11.23 -14.69
N SER A 333 -14.89 9.95 -14.62
CA SER A 333 -15.05 9.06 -15.77
C SER A 333 -16.54 8.71 -15.90
N GLY A 334 -17.28 9.57 -16.61
CA GLY A 334 -18.75 9.48 -16.70
C GLY A 334 -19.44 9.73 -15.36
N LYS A 335 -20.17 8.72 -14.85
CA LYS A 335 -20.83 8.79 -13.54
C LYS A 335 -19.95 8.30 -12.38
N ASN A 336 -18.72 7.86 -12.66
CA ASN A 336 -17.82 7.25 -11.68
C ASN A 336 -16.56 8.12 -11.47
N TRP A 337 -15.91 7.91 -10.33
CA TRP A 337 -14.61 8.47 -10.01
C TRP A 337 -13.51 7.44 -10.29
N ARG A 338 -12.49 7.85 -11.04
CA ARG A 338 -11.33 7.05 -11.38
C ARG A 338 -10.08 7.71 -10.79
N PHE A 339 -9.20 6.90 -10.22
CA PHE A 339 -7.89 7.37 -9.78
C PHE A 339 -6.94 7.47 -10.98
N GLU A 340 -6.21 8.58 -11.05
CA GLU A 340 -5.10 8.82 -11.97
C GLU A 340 -3.86 9.21 -11.18
N GLU A 341 -2.75 8.50 -11.42
CA GLU A 341 -1.45 8.86 -10.85
C GLU A 341 -0.97 10.21 -11.40
N LEU A 342 -0.29 10.99 -10.56
CA LEU A 342 0.40 12.20 -11.02
C LEU A 342 1.61 11.85 -11.90
N PHE A 343 2.28 10.75 -11.58
CA PHE A 343 3.40 10.19 -12.32
C PHE A 343 3.52 8.68 -12.04
N SER A 344 4.10 7.95 -12.98
CA SER A 344 4.18 6.49 -12.93
C SER A 344 5.22 5.95 -11.95
N ASP A 345 6.18 6.80 -11.55
CA ASP A 345 7.26 6.44 -10.64
C ASP A 345 7.86 7.67 -9.94
N TRP A 346 8.30 7.52 -8.68
CA TRP A 346 8.95 8.60 -7.93
C TRP A 346 10.21 9.14 -8.61
N SER A 347 10.92 8.34 -9.41
CA SER A 347 12.05 8.81 -10.24
C SER A 347 11.64 9.75 -11.37
N ARG A 348 10.36 9.80 -11.73
CA ARG A 348 9.81 10.68 -12.78
C ARG A 348 9.33 12.02 -12.24
N TYR A 349 9.14 12.15 -10.93
CA TYR A 349 8.76 13.41 -10.31
C TYR A 349 9.84 14.48 -10.55
N ARG A 350 9.40 15.70 -10.87
CA ARG A 350 10.25 16.89 -10.93
C ARG A 350 9.60 18.01 -10.11
N PRO A 351 10.37 18.73 -9.26
CA PRO A 351 9.85 19.90 -8.54
C PRO A 351 9.20 20.91 -9.49
N GLY A 352 8.09 21.51 -9.07
CA GLY A 352 7.35 22.52 -9.83
C GLY A 352 6.26 21.95 -10.73
N GLN A 353 6.18 20.63 -10.90
CA GLN A 353 5.10 19.99 -11.67
C GLN A 353 3.78 19.93 -10.88
N HIS A 354 3.86 19.88 -9.55
CA HIS A 354 2.72 19.57 -8.70
C HIS A 354 2.79 20.38 -7.40
N ARG A 355 2.37 21.66 -7.44
CA ARG A 355 2.46 22.62 -6.32
C ARG A 355 2.12 22.05 -4.93
N ASN A 356 1.02 21.30 -4.82
CA ASN A 356 0.57 20.73 -3.55
C ASN A 356 1.52 19.62 -3.04
N LEU A 357 2.01 18.79 -3.95
CA LEU A 357 3.01 17.77 -3.63
C LEU A 357 4.37 18.41 -3.32
N ASP A 358 4.77 19.44 -4.08
CA ASP A 358 6.01 20.19 -3.84
C ASP A 358 6.01 20.78 -2.42
N TYR A 359 4.88 21.38 -2.00
CA TYR A 359 4.70 21.91 -0.65
C TYR A 359 4.82 20.80 0.41
N ALA A 360 4.14 19.67 0.24
CA ALA A 360 4.21 18.57 1.19
C ALA A 360 5.63 18.00 1.32
N LEU A 361 6.35 17.87 0.19
CA LEU A 361 7.74 17.42 0.16
C LEU A 361 8.68 18.42 0.86
N SER A 362 8.42 19.72 0.74
CA SER A 362 9.22 20.75 1.42
C SER A 362 9.13 20.71 2.95
N ARG A 363 8.13 20.01 3.50
CA ARG A 363 7.90 19.88 4.94
C ARG A 363 8.58 18.66 5.56
N ILE A 364 9.18 17.79 4.75
CA ILE A 364 9.95 16.63 5.21
C ILE A 364 11.29 17.12 5.79
N LYS A 365 11.54 16.85 7.08
CA LYS A 365 12.69 17.39 7.81
C LYS A 365 13.89 16.45 7.87
N SER A 366 13.65 15.13 7.76
CA SER A 366 14.70 14.10 7.80
C SER A 366 15.59 14.07 6.56
N GLY A 367 15.24 14.82 5.51
CA GLY A 367 15.94 14.78 4.21
C GLY A 367 15.77 13.46 3.45
N ARG A 368 14.90 12.56 3.92
CA ARG A 368 14.65 11.26 3.27
C ARG A 368 13.60 11.39 2.16
N SER A 369 13.73 10.58 1.12
CA SER A 369 12.71 10.48 0.07
C SER A 369 11.43 9.84 0.61
N VAL A 370 10.28 10.14 0.01
CA VAL A 370 8.99 9.53 0.39
C VAL A 370 9.04 8.01 0.29
N SER A 371 9.70 7.46 -0.74
CA SER A 371 9.93 6.02 -0.86
C SER A 371 10.68 5.45 0.34
N ARG A 372 11.67 6.18 0.88
CA ARG A 372 12.38 5.76 2.08
C ARG A 372 11.50 5.84 3.33
N LEU A 373 10.60 6.83 3.43
CA LEU A 373 9.66 6.93 4.55
C LEU A 373 8.74 5.69 4.62
N PHE A 374 8.11 5.34 3.49
CA PHE A 374 7.25 4.14 3.42
C PHE A 374 8.03 2.85 3.61
N TYR A 375 9.25 2.77 3.08
CA TYR A 375 10.10 1.61 3.32
C TYR A 375 10.37 1.38 4.81
N VAL A 376 10.73 2.42 5.56
CA VAL A 376 10.98 2.31 7.01
C VAL A 376 9.72 1.86 7.73
N LEU A 377 8.56 2.45 7.41
CA LEU A 377 7.27 2.01 7.94
C LEU A 377 7.06 0.50 7.71
N HIS A 378 7.28 0.05 6.47
CA HIS A 378 7.03 -1.35 6.14
C HIS A 378 8.04 -2.31 6.77
N ALA A 379 9.31 -1.91 6.84
CA ALA A 379 10.36 -2.69 7.47
C ALA A 379 10.10 -2.85 8.99
N GLU A 380 9.75 -1.77 9.69
CA GLU A 380 9.42 -1.80 11.12
C GLU A 380 8.15 -2.61 11.43
N GLN A 381 7.25 -2.76 10.45
CA GLN A 381 6.10 -3.64 10.54
C GLN A 381 6.41 -5.11 10.21
N GLY A 382 7.67 -5.45 9.88
CA GLY A 382 8.07 -6.80 9.49
C GLY A 382 7.51 -7.25 8.14
N ILE A 383 7.03 -6.30 7.32
CA ILE A 383 6.47 -6.58 5.99
C ILE A 383 7.58 -6.84 4.98
N ILE A 384 8.65 -6.05 5.06
CA ILE A 384 9.83 -6.20 4.22
C ILE A 384 10.87 -6.90 5.07
N ALA A 385 11.34 -8.07 4.63
CA ALA A 385 12.37 -8.81 5.34
C ALA A 385 13.76 -8.21 5.10
N LYS A 386 14.68 -8.41 6.05
CA LYS A 386 16.08 -7.94 6.02
C LYS A 386 16.86 -8.34 4.76
N ASP A 387 16.45 -9.42 4.09
CA ASP A 387 17.11 -9.92 2.88
C ASP A 387 16.57 -9.27 1.58
N ASP A 388 15.35 -8.70 1.61
CA ASP A 388 14.75 -7.95 0.49
C ASP A 388 15.27 -6.51 0.39
N ASP A 389 16.02 -6.07 1.41
CA ASP A 389 16.60 -4.74 1.55
C ASP A 389 17.40 -4.32 0.32
N ALA A 390 18.20 -5.21 -0.28
CA ALA A 390 19.04 -4.84 -1.42
C ALA A 390 18.25 -4.59 -2.71
N GLU A 391 17.17 -5.35 -2.96
CA GLU A 391 16.39 -5.20 -4.19
C GLU A 391 15.35 -4.07 -4.06
N VAL A 392 14.77 -3.90 -2.88
CA VAL A 392 13.86 -2.79 -2.59
C VAL A 392 14.60 -1.45 -2.60
N LEU A 393 15.81 -1.37 -2.05
CA LEU A 393 16.61 -0.14 -2.07
C LEU A 393 17.08 0.23 -3.49
N ARG A 394 17.39 -0.76 -4.33
CA ARG A 394 17.68 -0.54 -5.76
C ARG A 394 16.47 0.04 -6.50
N ARG A 395 15.27 -0.48 -6.26
CA ARG A 395 14.02 0.05 -6.84
C ARG A 395 13.64 1.43 -6.31
N ALA A 396 14.06 1.77 -5.09
CA ALA A 396 13.90 3.09 -4.48
C ALA A 396 14.96 4.13 -4.92
N GLY A 397 15.84 3.78 -5.86
CA GLY A 397 16.85 4.70 -6.42
C GLY A 397 18.08 4.93 -5.54
N VAL A 398 18.33 4.06 -4.55
CA VAL A 398 19.55 4.10 -3.74
C VAL A 398 20.68 3.43 -4.54
N SER A 399 21.76 4.17 -4.80
CA SER A 399 22.91 3.69 -5.58
C SER A 399 23.59 2.47 -4.95
N GLU A 400 23.92 1.46 -5.76
CA GLU A 400 24.64 0.25 -5.31
C GLU A 400 25.98 0.57 -4.65
N ALA A 401 26.63 1.68 -5.03
CA ALA A 401 27.88 2.14 -4.45
C ALA A 401 27.75 2.59 -2.97
N PHE A 402 26.53 2.94 -2.53
CA PHE A 402 26.27 3.41 -1.16
C PHE A 402 25.89 2.28 -0.19
N ILE A 403 25.57 1.09 -0.71
CA ILE A 403 25.18 -0.08 0.08
C ILE A 403 26.31 -0.59 0.98
N PRO A 404 27.58 -0.70 0.50
CA PRO A 404 28.71 -1.08 1.36
C PRO A 404 29.01 -0.06 2.46
N PHE A 405 28.81 1.24 2.17
CA PHE A 405 29.04 2.32 3.14
C PHE A 405 28.03 2.28 4.30
N MET A 406 26.76 1.96 4.01
CA MET A 406 25.74 1.74 5.05
C MET A 406 26.00 0.48 5.89
N ARG A 407 26.60 -0.57 5.31
CA ARG A 407 27.03 -1.78 6.05
C ARG A 407 28.20 -1.48 7.00
N ALA A 408 29.15 -0.65 6.58
CA ALA A 408 30.33 -0.29 7.37
C ALA A 408 30.02 0.60 8.61
N MET A 409 28.92 1.36 8.58
CA MET A 409 28.47 2.18 9.72
C MET A 409 27.60 1.41 10.74
N GLY A 410 27.52 0.07 10.64
CA GLY A 410 26.78 -0.77 11.60
C GLY A 410 25.26 -0.80 11.41
N ALA A 411 24.72 -0.25 10.32
CA ALA A 411 23.28 -0.26 10.03
C ALA A 411 22.77 -1.58 9.41
N VAL A 412 23.66 -2.57 9.19
CA VAL A 412 23.33 -3.92 8.72
C VAL A 412 24.36 -4.90 9.34
N PRO A 413 23.95 -5.96 10.08
CA PRO A 413 24.91 -6.89 10.66
C PRO A 413 25.61 -7.72 9.57
N SER A 414 26.94 -7.86 9.65
CA SER A 414 27.72 -8.75 8.78
C SER A 414 27.55 -10.20 9.22
N ARG A 415 27.31 -11.12 8.26
CA ARG A 415 27.37 -12.57 8.49
C ARG A 415 28.81 -12.97 8.82
N ALA A 416 29.12 -13.19 10.10
CA ALA A 416 30.25 -14.02 10.48
C ALA A 416 29.83 -15.51 10.38
N GLY A 417 30.77 -16.33 9.91
CA GLY A 417 30.51 -17.59 9.22
C GLY A 417 29.90 -18.71 10.08
N ARG A 418 29.18 -19.60 9.40
CA ARG A 418 29.15 -21.02 9.79
C ARG A 418 30.18 -21.74 8.93
N ALA A 419 31.24 -22.22 9.59
CA ALA A 419 32.14 -23.25 9.08
C ALA A 419 31.45 -24.63 9.21
N PRO A 420 31.99 -25.67 8.55
CA PRO A 420 31.28 -26.64 7.70
C PRO A 420 30.24 -27.52 8.40
#